data_AF-A0AAW8VTF4-F1
#
_entry.id   AF-A0AAW8VTF4-F1
#
_cell.length_a   1.000
_cell.length_b   1.000
_cell.length_c   1.000
_cell.angle_alpha   90.00
_cell.angle_beta   90.00
_cell.angle_gamma   90.00
#
_symmetry.space_group_name_H-M   'P 1'
#
loop_
_entity.id
_entity.type
_entity.pdbx_description
1 polymer ?
#
loop_
_entity_poly.entity_id
_entity_poly.type
_entity_poly.pdbx_seq_one_letter_code
_entity_poly.pdbx_strand_id
1 'polypeptide(L)'
;MNNEVFKYYVDELNLLTNFVKIAALDFNEALNQDDSNLIWYDLQNIVTYASDISKILWGSKGSENRNRQKFREILGADDGWEITYKNKTLRNKLEHIDENLVKFSKQPHSLIYNRNIVSNYNAGVRVNNVAYNPNKESTLRSYNLELGEYVIFGQAFNIKKACEECRTLRLKTDDIVKSGVSYENLVGQD
;
A
#
# COMPACT_ATOMS: atom_id res chain seq x y z
N MET A 1 22.06 13.09 4.74
CA MET A 1 21.34 12.92 6.02
C MET A 1 22.39 12.87 7.12
N ASN A 2 22.13 13.36 8.34
CA ASN A 2 23.03 13.18 9.49
C ASN A 2 22.60 11.95 10.31
N ASN A 3 23.43 11.48 11.25
CA ASN A 3 23.15 10.27 12.05
C ASN A 3 21.84 10.37 12.86
N GLU A 4 21.51 11.54 13.40
CA GLU A 4 20.30 11.75 14.20
C GLU A 4 19.03 11.63 13.34
N VAL A 5 18.99 12.33 12.20
CA VAL A 5 17.88 12.24 11.25
C VAL A 5 17.74 10.82 10.69
N PHE A 6 18.86 10.14 10.41
CA PHE A 6 18.85 8.75 9.97
C PHE A 6 18.21 7.83 10.99
N LYS A 7 18.56 7.98 12.27
CA LYS A 7 17.95 7.20 13.35
C LYS A 7 16.43 7.40 13.38
N TYR A 8 15.93 8.64 13.32
CA TYR A 8 14.49 8.88 13.29
C TYR A 8 13.80 8.22 12.10
N TYR A 9 14.43 8.26 10.93
CA TYR A 9 13.85 7.65 9.73
C TYR A 9 13.84 6.13 9.81
N VAL A 10 14.89 5.51 10.34
CA VAL A 10 14.96 4.05 10.54
C VAL A 10 13.94 3.60 11.59
N ASP A 11 13.87 4.28 12.74
CA ASP A 11 12.95 3.95 13.82
C ASP A 11 11.49 4.05 13.35
N GLU A 12 11.14 5.13 12.63
CA GLU A 12 9.79 5.31 12.10
C GLU A 12 9.45 4.28 11.01
N LEU A 13 10.38 3.98 10.09
CA LEU A 13 10.16 2.90 9.11
C LEU A 13 9.97 1.54 9.80
N ASN A 14 10.71 1.27 10.86
CA ASN A 14 10.55 0.04 11.63
C ASN A 14 9.17 -0.07 12.26
N LEU A 15 8.68 1.03 12.85
CA LEU A 15 7.34 1.10 13.42
C LEU A 15 6.25 0.88 12.36
N LEU A 16 6.30 1.63 11.26
CA LEU A 16 5.28 1.57 10.21
C LEU A 16 5.26 0.21 9.50
N THR A 17 6.42 -0.40 9.27
CA THR A 17 6.48 -1.75 8.69
C THR A 17 5.94 -2.82 9.65
N ASN A 18 6.05 -2.62 10.97
CA ASN A 18 5.36 -3.44 11.96
C ASN A 18 3.83 -3.23 11.92
N PHE A 19 3.34 -2.01 11.74
CA PHE A 19 1.90 -1.77 11.56
C PHE A 19 1.35 -2.44 10.30
N VAL A 20 2.08 -2.41 9.17
CA VAL A 20 1.71 -3.18 7.97
C VAL A 20 1.64 -4.67 8.28
N LYS A 21 2.60 -5.22 9.03
CA LYS A 21 2.58 -6.63 9.46
C LYS A 21 1.33 -6.94 10.30
N ILE A 22 1.01 -6.11 11.29
CA ILE A 22 -0.16 -6.32 12.16
C ILE A 22 -1.43 -6.33 11.33
N ALA A 23 -1.65 -5.29 10.52
CA ALA A 23 -2.83 -5.22 9.65
C ALA A 23 -2.91 -6.38 8.66
N ALA A 24 -1.76 -6.88 8.14
CA ALA A 24 -1.76 -8.06 7.28
C ALA A 24 -2.11 -9.36 8.00
N LEU A 25 -1.75 -9.50 9.29
CA LEU A 25 -2.15 -10.65 10.11
C LEU A 25 -3.64 -10.59 10.43
N ASP A 26 -4.11 -9.43 10.88
CA ASP A 26 -5.51 -9.18 11.21
C ASP A 26 -6.41 -9.37 9.98
N PHE A 27 -5.96 -8.91 8.80
CA PHE A 27 -6.65 -9.15 7.53
C PHE A 27 -6.87 -10.63 7.24
N ASN A 28 -5.85 -11.47 7.45
CA ASN A 28 -5.98 -12.92 7.22
C ASN A 28 -6.94 -13.56 8.22
N GLU A 29 -6.94 -13.09 9.47
CA GLU A 29 -7.90 -13.56 10.47
C GLU A 29 -9.33 -13.13 10.12
N ALA A 30 -9.51 -11.87 9.69
CA ALA A 30 -10.80 -11.34 9.25
C ALA A 30 -11.34 -12.11 8.03
N LEU A 31 -10.47 -12.52 7.10
CA LEU A 31 -10.84 -13.44 6.01
C LEU A 31 -11.34 -14.79 6.51
N ASN A 32 -10.69 -15.38 7.52
CA ASN A 32 -11.11 -16.67 8.07
C ASN A 32 -12.44 -16.58 8.84
N GLN A 33 -12.75 -15.40 9.38
CA GLN A 33 -13.97 -15.13 10.14
C GLN A 33 -15.11 -14.58 9.27
N ASP A 34 -14.87 -14.36 7.97
CA ASP A 34 -15.79 -13.66 7.07
C ASP A 34 -16.22 -12.26 7.59
N ASP A 35 -15.39 -11.59 8.39
CA ASP A 35 -15.69 -10.24 8.90
C ASP A 35 -15.36 -9.18 7.85
N SER A 36 -16.38 -8.85 7.04
CA SER A 36 -16.25 -7.87 5.97
C SER A 36 -15.75 -6.50 6.47
N ASN A 37 -16.17 -6.04 7.65
CA ASN A 37 -15.78 -4.71 8.12
C ASN A 37 -14.30 -4.69 8.50
N LEU A 38 -13.82 -5.71 9.19
CA LEU A 38 -12.40 -5.84 9.52
C LEU A 38 -11.54 -5.99 8.27
N ILE A 39 -11.99 -6.77 7.29
CA ILE A 39 -11.30 -6.89 5.99
C ILE A 39 -11.08 -5.52 5.34
N TRP A 40 -12.10 -4.67 5.26
CA TRP A 40 -11.94 -3.33 4.66
C TRP A 40 -11.12 -2.38 5.51
N TYR A 41 -11.21 -2.51 6.83
CA TYR A 41 -10.43 -1.75 7.79
C TYR A 41 -8.93 -2.05 7.62
N ASP A 42 -8.56 -3.33 7.60
CA ASP A 42 -7.17 -3.76 7.50
C ASP A 42 -6.57 -3.42 6.14
N LEU A 43 -7.31 -3.60 5.04
CA LEU A 43 -6.87 -3.16 3.71
C LEU A 43 -6.56 -1.66 3.67
N GLN A 44 -7.41 -0.84 4.29
CA GLN A 44 -7.20 0.61 4.34
C GLN A 44 -5.98 0.97 5.21
N ASN A 45 -5.76 0.27 6.31
CA ASN A 45 -4.59 0.46 7.17
C ASN A 45 -3.29 0.08 6.44
N ILE A 46 -3.25 -1.07 5.77
CA ILE A 46 -2.07 -1.49 4.98
C ILE A 46 -1.69 -0.41 3.97
N VAL A 47 -2.66 0.11 3.22
CA VAL A 47 -2.42 1.16 2.23
C VAL A 47 -1.89 2.43 2.88
N THR A 48 -2.52 2.86 3.97
CA THR A 48 -2.14 4.06 4.72
C THR A 48 -0.68 3.99 5.16
N TYR A 49 -0.31 2.93 5.89
CA TYR A 49 1.05 2.78 6.41
C TYR A 49 2.08 2.56 5.30
N ALA A 50 1.76 1.78 4.27
CA ALA A 50 2.62 1.64 3.09
C ALA A 50 2.85 2.99 2.37
N SER A 51 1.86 3.89 2.41
CA SER A 51 2.00 5.23 1.85
C SER A 51 2.91 6.13 2.69
N ASP A 52 2.82 6.04 4.01
CA ASP A 52 3.69 6.80 4.90
C ASP A 52 5.14 6.32 4.78
N ILE A 53 5.36 4.99 4.67
CA ILE A 53 6.64 4.39 4.30
C ILE A 53 7.13 4.97 2.97
N SER A 54 6.27 5.04 1.95
CA SER A 54 6.59 5.64 0.65
C SER A 54 7.08 7.07 0.77
N LYS A 55 6.37 7.89 1.56
CA LYS A 55 6.75 9.27 1.79
C LYS A 55 8.08 9.38 2.50
N ILE A 56 8.41 8.47 3.43
CA ILE A 56 9.71 8.45 4.11
C ILE A 56 10.84 8.07 3.14
N LEU A 57 10.61 7.15 2.22
CA LEU A 57 11.64 6.68 1.28
C LEU A 57 11.85 7.61 0.08
N TRP A 58 10.78 8.12 -0.53
CA TRP A 58 10.84 8.92 -1.76
C TRP A 58 10.54 10.40 -1.58
N GLY A 59 10.10 10.80 -0.39
CA GLY A 59 9.68 12.17 -0.13
C GLY A 59 8.34 12.54 -0.75
N SER A 60 7.86 13.71 -0.34
CA SER A 60 6.65 14.34 -0.86
C SER A 60 6.96 15.25 -2.05
N LYS A 61 8.20 15.79 -2.12
CA LYS A 61 8.66 16.76 -3.13
C LYS A 61 9.92 16.29 -3.86
N GLY A 62 10.13 16.76 -5.09
CA GLY A 62 11.24 16.33 -5.95
C GLY A 62 12.65 16.60 -5.39
N SER A 63 12.84 17.66 -4.61
CA SER A 63 14.12 17.92 -3.92
C SER A 63 14.40 16.94 -2.78
N GLU A 64 13.36 16.47 -2.08
CA GLU A 64 13.47 15.50 -1.00
C GLU A 64 13.86 14.11 -1.52
N ASN A 65 13.40 13.75 -2.71
CA ASN A 65 13.69 12.46 -3.32
C ASN A 65 15.21 12.27 -3.56
N ARG A 66 15.87 13.30 -4.11
CA ARG A 66 17.34 13.29 -4.32
C ARG A 66 18.11 13.13 -3.00
N ASN A 67 17.63 13.76 -1.94
CA ASN A 67 18.25 13.67 -0.61
C ASN A 67 18.04 12.30 0.08
N ARG A 68 17.13 11.47 -0.43
CA ARG A 68 16.77 10.15 0.14
C ARG A 68 17.27 8.97 -0.70
N GLN A 69 17.94 9.22 -1.82
CA GLN A 69 18.47 8.16 -2.68
C GLN A 69 19.42 7.24 -1.92
N LYS A 70 20.46 7.81 -1.29
CA LYS A 70 21.44 7.05 -0.48
C LYS A 70 20.78 6.25 0.65
N PHE A 71 19.73 6.81 1.25
CA PHE A 71 18.95 6.12 2.28
C PHE A 71 18.21 4.89 1.72
N ARG A 72 17.62 4.99 0.53
CA ARG A 72 17.01 3.85 -0.17
C ARG A 72 18.04 2.80 -0.58
N GLU A 73 19.21 3.22 -1.07
CA GLU A 73 20.32 2.33 -1.43
C GLU A 73 20.76 1.49 -0.22
N ILE A 74 20.98 2.13 0.94
CA ILE A 74 21.29 1.43 2.22
C ILE A 74 20.23 0.40 2.58
N LEU A 75 18.96 0.73 2.37
CA LEU A 75 17.83 -0.14 2.70
C LEU A 75 17.51 -1.18 1.62
N GLY A 76 18.13 -1.09 0.44
CA GLY A 76 17.79 -1.91 -0.73
C GLY A 76 16.38 -1.66 -1.27
N ALA A 77 15.85 -0.45 -1.12
CA ALA A 77 14.52 -0.08 -1.60
C ALA A 77 14.56 0.33 -3.08
N ASP A 78 13.81 -0.40 -3.90
CA ASP A 78 13.80 -0.25 -5.36
C ASP A 78 12.66 0.65 -5.88
N ASP A 79 12.93 1.43 -6.92
CA ASP A 79 11.96 2.39 -7.49
C ASP A 79 10.80 1.68 -8.26
N GLY A 80 10.90 0.38 -8.53
CA GLY A 80 9.88 -0.47 -9.12
C GLY A 80 8.96 -1.17 -8.10
N TRP A 81 9.15 -0.91 -6.80
CA TRP A 81 8.29 -1.43 -5.74
C TRP A 81 6.84 -0.92 -5.84
N GLU A 82 5.90 -1.70 -5.34
CA GLU A 82 4.47 -1.37 -5.31
C GLU A 82 4.20 -0.19 -4.37
N ILE A 83 4.91 -0.12 -3.23
CA ILE A 83 4.79 0.99 -2.27
C ILE A 83 5.31 2.34 -2.80
N THR A 84 5.77 2.44 -4.05
CA THR A 84 6.29 3.68 -4.66
C THR A 84 5.14 4.65 -5.05
N TYR A 85 5.31 5.47 -6.11
CA TYR A 85 4.29 6.41 -6.59
C TYR A 85 2.91 5.75 -6.83
N LYS A 86 2.87 4.45 -7.14
CA LYS A 86 1.62 3.70 -7.29
C LYS A 86 0.75 3.75 -6.03
N ASN A 87 1.36 3.68 -4.83
CA ASN A 87 0.65 3.85 -3.57
C ASN A 87 0.08 5.27 -3.41
N LYS A 88 0.84 6.32 -3.80
CA LYS A 88 0.39 7.72 -3.68
C LYS A 88 -0.98 7.94 -4.34
N THR A 89 -1.19 7.34 -5.51
CA THR A 89 -2.48 7.41 -6.19
C THR A 89 -3.60 6.77 -5.38
N LEU A 90 -3.37 5.58 -4.79
CA LEU A 90 -4.38 4.88 -4.00
C LEU A 90 -4.67 5.58 -2.65
N ARG A 91 -3.64 6.05 -1.93
CA ARG A 91 -3.83 6.87 -0.72
C ARG A 91 -4.63 8.12 -1.04
N ASN A 92 -4.29 8.85 -2.10
CA ASN A 92 -5.01 10.07 -2.47
C ASN A 92 -6.50 9.78 -2.77
N LYS A 93 -6.81 8.57 -3.27
CA LYS A 93 -8.21 8.14 -3.43
C LYS A 93 -8.94 7.94 -2.09
N LEU A 94 -8.24 7.40 -1.09
CA LEU A 94 -8.78 7.18 0.25
C LEU A 94 -8.91 8.49 1.05
N GLU A 95 -7.93 9.39 0.94
CA GLU A 95 -7.93 10.66 1.69
C GLU A 95 -8.98 11.65 1.19
N HIS A 96 -9.18 11.71 -0.13
CA HIS A 96 -10.18 12.57 -0.77
C HIS A 96 -11.40 11.75 -1.18
N ILE A 97 -11.89 10.89 -0.27
CA ILE A 97 -12.97 9.95 -0.58
C ILE A 97 -14.25 10.66 -1.01
N ASP A 98 -14.56 11.82 -0.41
CA ASP A 98 -15.69 12.67 -0.74
C ASP A 98 -15.62 13.19 -2.18
N GLU A 99 -14.49 13.75 -2.59
CA GLU A 99 -14.29 14.23 -3.96
C GLU A 99 -14.35 13.09 -4.98
N ASN A 100 -13.78 11.94 -4.63
CA ASN A 100 -13.78 10.78 -5.51
C ASN A 100 -15.18 10.15 -5.61
N LEU A 101 -16.00 10.19 -4.56
CA LEU A 101 -17.41 9.80 -4.61
C LEU A 101 -18.20 10.70 -5.55
N VAL A 102 -18.00 12.03 -5.49
CA VAL A 102 -18.65 12.98 -6.40
C VAL A 102 -18.22 12.76 -7.85
N LYS A 103 -16.94 12.47 -8.10
CA LYS A 103 -16.44 12.14 -9.44
C LYS A 103 -17.04 10.83 -9.95
N PHE A 104 -17.06 9.81 -9.09
CA PHE A 104 -17.62 8.49 -9.41
C PHE A 104 -19.12 8.57 -9.71
N SER A 105 -19.90 9.32 -8.94
CA SER A 105 -21.35 9.43 -9.12
C SER A 105 -21.77 10.13 -10.41
N LYS A 106 -20.86 10.89 -11.04
CA LYS A 106 -21.09 11.57 -12.33
C LYS A 106 -20.84 10.68 -13.54
N GLN A 107 -20.19 9.52 -13.35
CA GLN A 107 -19.95 8.57 -14.43
C GLN A 107 -21.19 7.71 -14.66
N PRO A 108 -21.50 7.36 -15.92
CA PRO A 108 -22.60 6.44 -16.21
C PRO A 108 -22.21 5.02 -15.76
N HIS A 109 -22.99 4.45 -14.84
CA HIS A 109 -22.81 3.07 -14.35
C HIS A 109 -24.02 2.23 -14.69
N SER A 110 -23.81 1.08 -15.34
CA SER A 110 -24.84 0.05 -15.50
C SER A 110 -24.93 -0.88 -14.29
N LEU A 111 -23.82 -1.03 -13.56
CA LEU A 111 -23.68 -1.79 -12.32
C LEU A 111 -22.52 -1.21 -11.52
N ILE A 112 -22.65 -1.11 -10.19
CA ILE A 112 -21.59 -0.63 -9.29
C ILE A 112 -21.07 -1.78 -8.44
N TYR A 113 -19.76 -2.00 -8.47
CA TYR A 113 -19.10 -2.99 -7.63
C TYR A 113 -18.57 -2.31 -6.35
N ASN A 114 -19.19 -2.61 -5.21
CA ASN A 114 -18.82 -2.03 -3.93
C ASN A 114 -18.70 -3.11 -2.84
N ARG A 115 -17.56 -3.10 -2.14
CA ARG A 115 -17.21 -4.04 -1.07
C ARG A 115 -17.29 -5.51 -1.50
N ASN A 116 -16.84 -5.80 -2.73
CA ASN A 116 -16.77 -7.17 -3.23
C ASN A 116 -15.42 -7.80 -2.89
N ILE A 117 -15.44 -9.00 -2.32
CA ILE A 117 -14.26 -9.86 -2.17
C ILE A 117 -14.43 -10.98 -3.20
N VAL A 118 -13.52 -11.03 -4.19
CA VAL A 118 -13.62 -11.95 -5.31
C VAL A 118 -12.34 -12.76 -5.46
N SER A 119 -12.46 -14.00 -5.93
CA SER A 119 -11.29 -14.77 -6.37
C SER A 119 -10.86 -14.38 -7.78
N ASN A 120 -11.79 -13.96 -8.65
CA ASN A 120 -11.50 -13.62 -10.04
C ASN A 120 -12.39 -12.46 -10.52
N TYR A 121 -11.78 -11.35 -10.97
CA TYR A 121 -12.52 -10.22 -11.55
C TYR A 121 -13.27 -10.59 -12.85
N ASN A 122 -12.83 -11.62 -13.56
CA ASN A 122 -13.47 -12.10 -14.78
C ASN A 122 -14.68 -13.00 -14.51
N ALA A 123 -14.95 -13.34 -13.23
CA ALA A 123 -16.22 -13.94 -12.84
C ALA A 123 -17.30 -12.86 -12.83
N GLY A 124 -17.73 -12.43 -14.02
CA GLY A 124 -18.79 -11.45 -14.19
C GLY A 124 -20.07 -11.88 -13.49
N VAL A 125 -20.88 -10.90 -13.10
CA VAL A 125 -22.24 -11.15 -12.60
C VAL A 125 -23.15 -11.30 -13.82
N ARG A 126 -23.98 -12.33 -13.85
CA ARG A 126 -25.01 -12.46 -14.89
C ARG A 126 -26.35 -12.01 -14.33
N VAL A 127 -26.99 -11.04 -14.98
CA VAL A 127 -28.37 -10.62 -14.69
C VAL A 127 -29.19 -10.84 -15.94
N ASN A 128 -30.24 -11.66 -15.87
CA ASN A 128 -31.08 -12.00 -17.02
C ASN A 128 -30.29 -12.47 -18.26
N ASN A 129 -29.33 -13.38 -18.06
CA ASN A 129 -28.40 -13.88 -19.08
C ASN A 129 -27.42 -12.87 -19.69
N VAL A 130 -27.48 -11.59 -19.30
CA VAL A 130 -26.50 -10.56 -19.68
C VAL A 130 -25.33 -10.61 -18.72
N ALA A 131 -24.10 -10.70 -19.25
CA ALA A 131 -22.88 -10.68 -18.45
C ALA A 131 -22.46 -9.24 -18.15
N TYR A 132 -22.24 -8.95 -16.87
CA TYR A 132 -21.66 -7.72 -16.36
C TYR A 132 -20.30 -8.07 -15.79
N ASN A 133 -19.25 -7.65 -16.49
CA ASN A 133 -17.89 -7.79 -15.99
C ASN A 133 -17.49 -6.48 -15.29
N PRO A 134 -16.97 -6.55 -14.06
CA PRO A 134 -16.40 -5.37 -13.42
C PRO A 134 -15.27 -4.85 -14.31
N ASN A 135 -15.39 -3.60 -14.75
CA ASN A 135 -14.25 -2.85 -15.24
C ASN A 135 -13.77 -1.94 -14.10
N LYS A 136 -12.52 -1.49 -14.18
CA LYS A 136 -11.94 -0.65 -13.13
C LYS A 136 -12.82 0.60 -12.87
N GLU A 137 -13.38 1.20 -13.92
CA GLU A 137 -14.18 2.43 -13.83
C GLU A 137 -15.52 2.27 -13.09
N SER A 138 -16.12 1.07 -13.10
CA SER A 138 -17.36 0.76 -12.36
C SER A 138 -17.13 0.18 -10.96
N THR A 139 -15.88 0.18 -10.51
CA THR A 139 -15.48 -0.37 -9.21
C THR A 139 -15.27 0.74 -8.19
N LEU A 140 -16.20 0.82 -7.22
CA LEU A 140 -16.06 1.71 -6.08
C LEU A 140 -15.01 1.15 -5.10
N ARG A 141 -15.16 -0.10 -4.70
CA ARG A 141 -14.21 -0.79 -3.81
C ARG A 141 -14.31 -2.31 -4.00
N SER A 142 -13.18 -3.00 -4.19
CA SER A 142 -13.11 -4.47 -4.22
C SER A 142 -11.75 -5.00 -3.83
N TYR A 143 -11.68 -6.27 -3.45
CA TYR A 143 -10.44 -6.99 -3.23
C TYR A 143 -10.43 -8.31 -4.01
N ASN A 144 -9.32 -8.58 -4.71
CA ASN A 144 -9.10 -9.84 -5.41
C ASN A 144 -8.13 -10.72 -4.63
N LEU A 145 -8.62 -11.87 -4.17
CA LEU A 145 -7.88 -12.84 -3.36
C LEU A 145 -6.73 -13.51 -4.13
N GLU A 146 -6.92 -13.81 -5.41
CA GLU A 146 -5.92 -14.49 -6.25
C GLU A 146 -4.75 -13.57 -6.59
N LEU A 147 -5.07 -12.33 -7.01
CA LEU A 147 -4.07 -11.33 -7.41
C LEU A 147 -3.49 -10.56 -6.21
N GLY A 148 -4.17 -10.58 -5.06
CA GLY A 148 -3.85 -9.73 -3.92
C GLY A 148 -4.09 -8.25 -4.20
N GLU A 149 -5.03 -7.92 -5.07
CA GLU A 149 -5.25 -6.55 -5.55
C GLU A 149 -6.45 -5.89 -4.86
N TYR A 150 -6.16 -4.80 -4.15
CA TYR A 150 -7.17 -3.89 -3.65
C TYR A 150 -7.46 -2.81 -4.70
N VAL A 151 -8.73 -2.66 -5.06
CA VAL A 151 -9.20 -1.66 -6.01
C VAL A 151 -10.11 -0.67 -5.31
N ILE A 152 -9.86 0.62 -5.52
CA ILE A 152 -10.77 1.68 -5.10
C ILE A 152 -10.86 2.77 -6.19
N PHE A 153 -12.07 3.16 -6.57
CA PHE A 153 -12.32 4.07 -7.68
C PHE A 153 -11.52 3.70 -8.95
N GLY A 154 -11.48 2.42 -9.27
CA GLY A 154 -10.73 1.86 -10.40
C GLY A 154 -9.21 1.84 -10.30
N GLN A 155 -8.62 2.41 -9.25
CA GLN A 155 -7.19 2.30 -9.02
C GLN A 155 -6.90 0.99 -8.31
N ALA A 156 -6.04 0.15 -8.90
CA ALA A 156 -5.56 -1.09 -8.30
C ALA A 156 -4.24 -0.88 -7.55
N PHE A 157 -4.04 -1.66 -6.50
CA PHE A 157 -2.83 -1.71 -5.69
C PHE A 157 -2.61 -3.14 -5.20
N ASN A 158 -1.41 -3.68 -5.40
CA ASN A 158 -1.09 -5.05 -4.98
C ASN A 158 -0.69 -5.09 -3.50
N ILE A 159 -1.65 -5.45 -2.64
CA ILE A 159 -1.49 -5.56 -1.19
C ILE A 159 -0.44 -6.60 -0.83
N LYS A 160 -0.47 -7.76 -1.49
CA LYS A 160 0.48 -8.85 -1.21
C LYS A 160 1.92 -8.39 -1.44
N LYS A 161 2.19 -7.80 -2.60
CA LYS A 161 3.51 -7.28 -2.97
C LYS A 161 3.95 -6.17 -2.03
N ALA A 162 3.05 -5.25 -1.67
CA ALA A 162 3.35 -4.19 -0.71
C ALA A 162 3.73 -4.74 0.67
N CYS A 163 3.04 -5.76 1.17
CA CYS A 163 3.38 -6.43 2.43
C CYS A 163 4.74 -7.14 2.37
N GLU A 164 5.09 -7.76 1.24
CA GLU A 164 6.40 -8.39 1.02
C GLU A 164 7.55 -7.37 1.01
N GLU A 165 7.35 -6.21 0.37
CA GLU A 165 8.28 -5.09 0.35
C GLU A 165 8.46 -4.50 1.76
N CYS A 166 7.36 -4.28 2.48
CA CYS A 166 7.40 -3.82 3.88
C CYS A 166 8.10 -4.82 4.80
N ARG A 167 7.93 -6.12 4.58
CA ARG A 167 8.67 -7.16 5.31
C ARG A 167 10.17 -7.06 5.07
N THR A 168 10.59 -6.83 3.83
CA THR A 168 12.01 -6.66 3.48
C THR A 168 12.61 -5.45 4.19
N LEU A 169 11.92 -4.31 4.15
CA LEU A 169 12.33 -3.09 4.88
C LEU A 169 12.41 -3.32 6.38
N ARG A 170 11.45 -4.04 6.96
CA ARG A 170 11.42 -4.34 8.39
C ARG A 170 12.65 -5.13 8.83
N LEU A 171 13.01 -6.16 8.09
CA LEU A 171 14.20 -6.97 8.41
C LEU A 171 15.48 -6.14 8.37
N LYS A 172 15.60 -5.24 7.39
CA LYS A 172 16.77 -4.37 7.24
C LYS A 172 16.82 -3.29 8.33
N THR A 173 15.69 -2.68 8.65
CA THR A 173 15.60 -1.68 9.73
C THR A 173 15.79 -2.30 11.10
N ASP A 174 15.24 -3.49 11.36
CA ASP A 174 15.49 -4.27 12.59
C ASP A 174 16.99 -4.52 12.81
N ASP A 175 17.71 -4.91 11.75
CA ASP A 175 19.15 -5.17 11.78
C ASP A 175 19.96 -3.90 12.09
N ILE A 176 19.62 -2.77 11.46
CA ILE A 176 20.25 -1.47 11.72
C ILE A 176 20.00 -1.03 13.17
N VAL A 177 18.75 -1.14 13.66
CA VAL A 177 18.39 -0.78 15.04
C VAL A 177 19.15 -1.64 16.06
N LYS A 178 19.25 -2.95 15.83
CA LYS A 178 19.95 -3.89 16.73
C LYS A 178 21.47 -3.70 16.73
N SER A 179 22.06 -3.48 15.55
CA SER A 179 23.50 -3.28 15.41
C SER A 179 23.97 -1.91 15.89
N GLY A 180 23.07 -0.91 15.92
CA GLY A 180 23.40 0.46 16.29
C GLY A 180 24.34 1.14 15.30
N VAL A 181 24.42 0.64 14.05
CA VAL A 181 25.32 1.17 13.02
C VAL A 181 24.89 2.59 12.61
N SER A 182 25.86 3.51 12.50
CA SER A 182 25.61 4.89 12.12
C SER A 182 25.44 5.04 10.60
N TYR A 183 24.82 6.15 10.18
CA TYR A 183 24.68 6.48 8.76
C TYR A 183 26.04 6.66 8.09
N GLU A 184 26.97 7.33 8.76
CA GLU A 184 28.34 7.55 8.26
C GLU A 184 29.09 6.24 8.01
N ASN A 185 28.94 5.25 8.90
CA ASN A 185 29.55 3.93 8.73
C ASN A 185 29.00 3.18 7.51
N LEU A 186 27.71 3.34 7.22
CA LEU A 186 27.05 2.68 6.08
C LEU A 186 27.37 3.37 4.75
N VAL A 187 27.60 4.68 4.77
CA VAL A 187 27.92 5.46 3.56
C VAL A 187 29.40 5.40 3.22
N GLY A 188 30.28 5.22 4.21
CA GLY A 188 31.73 5.11 4.01
C GLY A 188 32.23 3.75 3.52
N GLN A 189 31.33 2.80 3.23
CA GLN A 189 31.66 1.45 2.75
C GLN A 189 31.65 1.32 1.21
N ASP A 190 31.53 2.45 0.49
CA ASP A 190 31.59 2.50 -0.98
C ASP A 190 33.02 2.66 -1.52
#